data_AF-A0A165B9Q2-F1
#
_entry.id   AF-A0A165B9Q2-F1
#
_cell.length_a   1.000
_cell.length_b   1.000
_cell.length_c   1.000
_cell.angle_alpha   90.00
_cell.angle_beta   90.00
_cell.angle_gamma   90.00
#
_symmetry.space_group_name_H-M   'P 1'
#
loop_
_entity.id
_entity.type
_entity.pdbx_description
1 polymer ?
#
loop_
_entity_poly.entity_id
_entity_poly.type
_entity_poly.pdbx_seq_one_letter_code
_entity_poly.pdbx_strand_id
1 'polypeptide(L)' 'QLAADIFGMDVYIAETKEGAAVGGAVLAMQATGVSGVEPGGLKLVKKPRSDITDVYSDIVDTYRLCEQKVVDKFTHKS' A
#
# COMPACT_ATOMS: atom_id res chain seq x y z
N GLN A 1 -6.73 9.88 -0.14
CA GLN A 1 -6.43 10.76 1.01
C GLN A 1 -6.30 9.94 2.27
N LEU A 2 -7.33 9.18 2.67
CA LEU A 2 -7.30 8.35 3.87
C LEU A 2 -6.05 7.46 3.99
N ALA A 3 -5.69 6.72 2.93
CA ALA A 3 -4.47 5.91 2.93
C ALA A 3 -3.19 6.74 3.15
N ALA A 4 -3.09 7.93 2.55
CA ALA A 4 -1.92 8.79 2.75
C ALA A 4 -1.80 9.23 4.21
N ASP A 5 -2.94 9.63 4.80
CA ASP A 5 -2.97 10.10 6.18
C ASP A 5 -2.71 8.96 7.18
N ILE A 6 -3.28 7.76 6.99
CA ILE A 6 -3.06 6.58 7.85
C ILE A 6 -1.62 6.08 7.78
N PHE A 7 -1.06 5.95 6.57
CA PHE A 7 0.28 5.40 6.39
C PHE A 7 1.37 6.46 6.58
N GLY A 8 1.03 7.75 6.66
CA GLY A 8 2.00 8.84 6.74
C GLY A 8 2.90 8.94 5.50
N MET A 9 2.42 8.48 4.34
CA MET A 9 3.20 8.31 3.12
C MET A 9 2.48 8.90 1.90
N ASP A 10 3.28 9.31 0.91
CA ASP A 10 2.77 9.74 -0.39
C ASP A 10 2.07 8.59 -1.11
N VAL A 11 0.84 8.83 -1.60
CA VAL A 11 0.04 7.82 -2.31
C VAL A 11 0.11 8.06 -3.81
N TYR A 12 0.57 7.02 -4.50
CA TYR A 12 0.65 6.94 -5.94
C TYR A 12 -0.40 5.96 -6.48
N ILE A 13 -0.95 6.25 -7.66
CA ILE A 13 -1.82 5.32 -8.39
C ILE A 13 -1.14 4.97 -9.71
N ALA A 14 -1.10 3.67 -10.01
CA ALA A 14 -0.65 3.18 -11.31
C ALA A 14 -1.62 3.64 -12.41
N GLU A 15 -1.07 4.10 -13.53
CA GLU A 15 -1.88 4.51 -14.69
C GLU A 15 -2.64 3.33 -15.33
N THR A 16 -2.19 2.11 -15.06
CA THR A 16 -2.72 0.84 -15.56
C THR A 16 -3.17 -0.05 -14.40
N LYS A 17 -4.21 -0.85 -14.65
CA LYS A 17 -4.70 -1.86 -13.68
C LYS A 17 -4.04 -3.21 -13.88
N GLU A 18 -3.29 -3.37 -14.96
CA GLU A 18 -2.65 -4.60 -15.43
C GLU A 18 -1.22 -4.74 -14.87
N GLY A 19 -1.01 -4.42 -13.59
CA GLY A 19 0.33 -4.36 -12.99
C GLY A 19 1.14 -5.64 -13.11
N ALA A 20 0.50 -6.81 -13.01
CA ALA A 20 1.17 -8.10 -13.17
C ALA A 20 1.64 -8.34 -14.62
N ALA A 21 0.84 -7.95 -15.62
CA ALA A 21 1.19 -8.13 -17.02
C ALA A 21 2.32 -7.16 -17.44
N VAL A 22 2.23 -5.90 -16.98
CA VAL A 22 3.28 -4.89 -17.20
C VAL A 22 4.58 -5.31 -16.52
N GLY A 23 4.52 -5.76 -15.27
CA GLY A 23 5.69 -6.28 -14.57
C GLY A 23 6.32 -7.49 -15.27
N GLY A 24 5.50 -8.44 -15.74
CA GLY A 24 5.97 -9.59 -16.51
C GLY A 24 6.66 -9.21 -17.81
N ALA A 25 6.11 -8.22 -18.54
CA ALA A 25 6.73 -7.70 -19.76
C ALA A 25 8.08 -7.01 -19.47
N VAL A 26 8.16 -6.19 -18.42
CA VAL A 26 9.42 -5.53 -18.01
C VAL A 26 10.49 -6.58 -17.68
N LEU A 27 10.14 -7.62 -16.93
CA LEU A 27 11.07 -8.71 -16.60
C LEU A 27 11.55 -9.46 -17.85
N ALA A 28 10.65 -9.75 -18.79
CA ALA A 28 11.01 -10.39 -20.06
C ALA A 28 11.96 -9.52 -20.89
N MET A 29 11.72 -8.20 -20.96
CA MET A 29 12.58 -7.25 -21.66
C MET A 29 13.96 -7.14 -21.01
N GLN A 30 14.04 -7.11 -19.68
CA GLN A 30 15.34 -7.16 -18.98
C GLN A 30 16.11 -8.44 -19.29
N ALA A 31 15.41 -9.59 -19.33
CA ALA A 31 16.03 -10.86 -19.65
C ALA A 31 16.55 -10.94 -21.11
N THR A 32 15.94 -10.21 -22.05
CA THR A 32 16.42 -10.12 -23.44
C THR A 32 17.47 -9.03 -23.65
N GLY A 33 17.94 -8.38 -22.59
CA GLY A 33 18.97 -7.35 -22.63
C GLY A 33 18.47 -5.95 -22.98
N VAL A 34 17.15 -5.76 -23.06
CA VAL A 34 16.54 -4.44 -23.19
C VAL A 34 16.51 -3.79 -21.81
N SER A 35 17.43 -2.86 -21.57
CA SER A 35 17.54 -2.09 -20.32
C SER A 35 16.79 -0.76 -20.41
N GLY A 36 16.44 -0.20 -19.26
CA GLY A 36 15.79 1.12 -19.17
C GLY A 36 14.27 1.11 -19.44
N VAL A 37 13.63 -0.06 -19.45
CA VAL A 37 12.16 -0.14 -19.54
C VAL A 37 11.58 0.23 -18.19
N GLU A 38 10.99 1.42 -18.10
CA GLU A 38 10.28 1.83 -16.89
C GLU A 38 8.93 1.11 -16.81
N PRO A 39 8.61 0.47 -15.66
CA PRO A 39 7.25 0.03 -15.41
C PRO A 39 6.35 1.27 -15.47
N GLY A 40 5.19 1.15 -16.11
CA GLY A 40 4.33 2.29 -16.47
C GLY A 40 4.10 3.33 -15.37
N GLY A 41 3.71 4.53 -15.78
CA GLY A 41 3.68 5.73 -14.92
C GLY A 41 2.94 5.55 -13.59
N LEU A 42 3.54 6.10 -12.53
CA LEU A 42 2.92 6.28 -11.23
C LEU A 42 2.53 7.75 -11.07
N LYS A 43 1.24 8.02 -10.88
CA LYS A 43 0.76 9.38 -10.62
C LYS A 43 0.68 9.61 -9.13
N LEU A 44 1.38 10.64 -8.63
CA LEU A 44 1.17 11.11 -7.25
C LEU A 44 -0.25 11.68 -7.14
N VAL A 45 -1.06 11.09 -6.25
CA VAL A 45 -2.45 11.49 -6.10
C VAL A 45 -2.66 12.30 -4.84
N LYS A 46 -2.01 11.94 -3.73
CA LYS A 46 -2.12 12.65 -2.45
C LYS A 46 -0.86 12.55 -1.61
N LYS A 47 -0.57 13.64 -0.89
CA LYS A 47 0.41 13.71 0.19
C LYS A 47 -0.28 13.55 1.55
N PRO A 48 0.43 13.05 2.58
CA PRO A 48 -0.09 12.95 3.93
C PRO A 48 -0.30 14.34 4.54
N ARG A 49 -1.30 14.44 5.42
CA ARG A 49 -1.53 15.59 6.29
C ARG A 49 -1.05 15.27 7.70
N SER A 50 0.03 15.92 8.14
CA SER A 50 0.70 15.58 9.40
C SER A 50 -0.22 15.66 10.62
N ASP A 51 -1.08 16.67 10.66
CA ASP A 51 -2.08 16.89 11.71
C ASP A 51 -3.10 15.74 11.85
N ILE A 52 -3.32 14.97 10.78
CA ILE A 52 -4.29 13.87 10.76
C ILE A 52 -3.57 12.52 10.85
N THR A 53 -2.35 12.42 10.34
CA THR A 53 -1.50 11.25 10.53
C THR A 53 -1.28 10.98 12.02
N ASP A 54 -1.01 12.01 12.83
CA ASP A 54 -0.85 11.86 14.28
C ASP A 54 -2.11 11.28 14.95
N VAL A 55 -3.30 11.74 14.54
CA VAL A 55 -4.58 11.21 15.04
C VAL A 55 -4.74 9.73 14.70
N TYR A 56 -4.37 9.30 13.49
CA TYR A 56 -4.46 7.90 13.12
C TYR A 56 -3.41 7.04 13.83
N SER A 57 -2.19 7.54 14.00
CA SER A 57 -1.13 6.85 14.74
C SER A 57 -1.57 6.49 16.16
N ASP A 58 -2.25 7.40 16.86
CA ASP A 58 -2.75 7.15 18.22
C ASP A 58 -3.89 6.10 18.27
N ILE A 59 -4.69 6.00 17.21
CA ILE A 59 -5.85 5.10 17.16
C ILE A 59 -5.48 3.68 16.70
N VAL A 60 -4.45 3.53 15.86
CA VAL A 60 -4.05 2.22 15.28
C VAL A 60 -3.76 1.19 16.36
N ASP A 61 -3.12 1.58 17.47
CA ASP A 61 -2.82 0.64 18.56
C ASP A 61 -4.09 0.16 19.27
N THR A 62 -5.06 1.06 19.48
CA THR A 62 -6.37 0.68 20.04
C THR A 62 -7.11 -0.25 19.08
N TYR A 63 -7.06 0.00 17.77
CA TYR A 63 -7.66 -0.87 16.77
C TYR A 63 -7.04 -2.28 16.81
N ARG A 64 -5.71 -2.39 16.89
CA ARG A 64 -5.00 -3.68 17.03
C ARG A 64 -5.38 -4.44 18.29
N LEU A 65 -5.54 -3.74 19.43
CA LEU A 65 -6.02 -4.36 20.67
C LEU A 65 -7.43 -4.96 20.51
N CYS A 66 -8.31 -4.27 19.79
CA CYS A 66 -9.64 -4.80 19.47
C CYS A 66 -9.58 -5.99 18.53
N GLU A 67 -8.73 -5.94 17.50
CA GLU A 67 -8.49 -7.03 16.56
C GLU A 67 -7.99 -8.29 17.29
N GLN A 68 -7.01 -8.14 18.19
CA GLN A 68 -6.49 -9.26 18.98
C GLN A 68 -7.59 -9.93 19.81
N LYS A 69 -8.45 -9.16 20.48
CA LYS A 69 -9.58 -9.70 21.26
C LYS A 69 -10.55 -10.51 20.40
N VAL A 70 -10.75 -10.10 19.14
CA VAL A 70 -11.58 -10.86 18.18
C VAL A 70 -10.86 -12.15 17.79
N VAL A 71 -9.58 -12.08 17.44
CA VAL A 71 -8.77 -13.27 17.11
C VAL A 71 -8.81 -14.30 18.25
N ASP A 72 -8.53 -13.87 19.48
CA ASP A 72 -8.51 -14.74 20.66
C ASP A 72 -9.87 -15.43 20.87
N LYS A 73 -10.97 -14.69 20.69
CA LYS A 73 -12.33 -15.24 20.78
C LYS A 73 -12.60 -16.32 19.74
N PHE A 74 -12.00 -16.22 18.55
CA PHE A 74 -12.17 -17.20 17.49
C PHE A 74 -11.16 -18.36 17.56
N THR A 75 -9.98 -18.18 18.17
CA THR A 75 -8.99 -19.26 18.35
C THR A 75 -9.29 -20.15 19.54
N HIS A 76 -9.85 -19.62 20.64
CA HIS A 76 -10.27 -20.42 21.80
C HIS A 76 -11.57 -21.21 21.60
N LYS A 77 -12.19 -21.11 20.41
CA LYS A 77 -13.38 -21.88 20.02
C LYS A 77 -13.06 -23.12 19.17
N SER A 78 -11.78 -23.38 18.90
CA SER A 78 -11.25 -24.62 18.31
C SER A 78 -10.75 -25.57 19.41
#